data_AF-A0A8J6I1U9-F1
#
_entry.id   AF-A0A8J6I1U9-F1
#
_cell.length_a   1.000
_cell.length_b   1.000
_cell.length_c   1.000
_cell.angle_alpha   90.00
_cell.angle_beta   90.00
_cell.angle_gamma   90.00
#
_symmetry.space_group_name_H-M   'P 1'
#
loop_
_entity.id
_entity.type
_entity.pdbx_description
1 polymer ?
#
loop_
_entity_poly.entity_id
_entity_poly.type
_entity_poly.pdbx_seq_one_letter_code
_entity_poly.pdbx_strand_id
1 'polypeptide(L)'
;MCRRYSVICIPGAFTPTEILRAWEAGADVVKVFPATKLGPSYFKDVLGPLPQVRLTPTGGVTLENVGDFIKAGAIFVGVGGALVNKELVAAKKWDELAALAAQYIAAVKAARK
;
A
#
# COMPACT_ATOMS: atom_id res chain seq x y z
N MET A 1 -20.94 -7.00 0.44
CA MET A 1 -21.67 -5.70 0.38
C MET A 1 -21.07 -4.75 -0.66
N CYS A 2 -19.76 -4.50 -0.67
CA CYS A 2 -19.11 -3.60 -1.65
C CYS A 2 -19.44 -3.92 -3.12
N ARG A 3 -19.32 -5.18 -3.52
CA ARG A 3 -19.63 -5.64 -4.89
C ARG A 3 -21.06 -5.33 -5.33
N ARG A 4 -22.04 -5.39 -4.42
CA ARG A 4 -23.45 -5.06 -4.73
C ARG A 4 -23.62 -3.61 -5.16
N TYR A 5 -22.78 -2.72 -4.65
CA TYR A 5 -22.83 -1.29 -4.94
C TYR A 5 -21.75 -0.84 -5.94
N SER A 6 -21.07 -1.79 -6.59
CA SER A 6 -19.97 -1.50 -7.53
C SER A 6 -18.88 -0.60 -6.92
N VAL A 7 -18.62 -0.75 -5.62
CA VAL A 7 -17.53 -0.04 -4.94
C VAL A 7 -16.34 -0.96 -4.71
N ILE A 8 -15.13 -0.41 -4.86
CA ILE A 8 -13.87 -1.13 -4.68
C ILE A 8 -13.79 -1.68 -3.25
N CYS A 9 -13.39 -2.94 -3.12
CA CYS A 9 -13.18 -3.60 -1.83
C CYS A 9 -11.69 -3.90 -1.62
N ILE A 10 -11.13 -3.36 -0.52
CA ILE A 10 -9.72 -3.53 -0.15
C ILE A 10 -9.57 -4.06 1.28
N PRO A 11 -9.92 -5.33 1.54
CA PRO A 11 -9.78 -5.93 2.87
C PRO A 11 -8.32 -6.04 3.29
N GLY A 12 -8.08 -6.04 4.61
CA GLY A 12 -6.76 -6.25 5.21
C GLY A 12 -6.45 -7.72 5.42
N ALA A 13 -5.18 -8.11 5.26
CA ALA A 13 -4.65 -9.43 5.54
C ALA A 13 -3.20 -9.35 6.04
N PHE A 14 -2.75 -10.37 6.77
CA PHE A 14 -1.38 -10.49 7.26
C PHE A 14 -0.66 -11.74 6.74
N THR A 15 -1.40 -12.82 6.44
CA THR A 15 -0.84 -14.12 6.02
C THR A 15 -1.26 -14.50 4.60
N PRO A 16 -0.54 -15.42 3.91
CA PRO A 16 -0.91 -15.84 2.55
C PRO A 16 -2.31 -16.46 2.48
N THR A 17 -2.70 -17.21 3.51
CA THR A 17 -4.03 -17.81 3.60
C THR A 17 -5.14 -16.76 3.69
N GLU A 18 -4.95 -15.70 4.48
CA GLU A 18 -5.92 -14.59 4.55
C GLU A 18 -5.98 -13.82 3.23
N ILE A 19 -4.82 -13.61 2.57
CA ILE A 19 -4.74 -12.96 1.27
C ILE A 19 -5.54 -13.75 0.23
N LEU A 20 -5.32 -15.07 0.14
CA LEU A 20 -6.04 -15.92 -0.80
C LEU A 20 -7.55 -15.92 -0.52
N ARG A 21 -7.95 -16.09 0.74
CA ARG A 21 -9.37 -16.04 1.13
C ARG A 21 -10.04 -14.72 0.74
N ALA A 22 -9.36 -13.60 0.97
CA ALA A 22 -9.87 -12.28 0.59
C ALA A 22 -10.03 -12.16 -0.92
N TRP A 23 -9.05 -12.64 -1.68
CA TRP A 23 -9.08 -12.65 -3.14
C TRP A 23 -10.23 -13.51 -3.69
N GLU A 24 -10.39 -14.73 -3.19
CA GLU A 24 -11.48 -15.65 -3.57
C GLU A 24 -12.86 -15.10 -3.20
N ALA A 25 -12.96 -14.32 -2.11
CA ALA A 25 -14.17 -13.60 -1.74
C ALA A 25 -14.49 -12.39 -2.64
N GLY A 26 -13.67 -12.13 -3.67
CA GLY A 26 -13.88 -11.07 -4.66
C GLY A 26 -13.30 -9.71 -4.26
N ALA A 27 -12.24 -9.68 -3.45
CA ALA A 27 -11.47 -8.46 -3.21
C ALA A 27 -10.88 -7.93 -4.51
N ASP A 28 -10.93 -6.61 -4.72
CA ASP A 28 -10.27 -5.99 -5.86
C ASP A 28 -8.77 -5.90 -5.62
N VAL A 29 -8.37 -5.64 -4.38
CA VAL A 29 -6.99 -5.51 -3.91
C VAL A 29 -6.93 -5.99 -2.45
N VAL A 30 -5.84 -6.59 -2.00
CA VAL A 30 -5.65 -6.96 -0.60
C VAL A 30 -4.61 -6.05 0.06
N LYS A 31 -4.99 -5.42 1.17
CA LYS A 31 -4.11 -4.59 1.99
C LYS A 31 -3.28 -5.48 2.93
N VAL A 32 -1.98 -5.51 2.73
CA VAL A 32 -1.05 -6.19 3.65
C VAL A 32 -0.73 -5.24 4.80
N PHE A 33 -1.09 -5.62 6.03
CA PHE A 33 -0.92 -4.79 7.21
C PHE A 33 -0.61 -5.60 8.48
N PRO A 34 0.34 -5.17 9.33
CA PRO A 34 1.26 -4.03 9.14
C PRO A 34 2.44 -4.39 8.21
N ALA A 35 2.65 -3.60 7.16
CA ALA A 35 3.65 -3.88 6.14
C ALA A 35 5.09 -3.85 6.67
N THR A 36 5.42 -3.03 7.67
CA THR A 36 6.77 -2.96 8.25
C THR A 36 7.26 -4.24 8.91
N LYS A 37 6.35 -5.14 9.34
CA LYS A 37 6.75 -6.41 9.95
C LYS A 37 7.12 -7.49 8.92
N LEU A 38 6.62 -7.35 7.69
CA LEU A 38 6.79 -8.32 6.61
C LEU A 38 7.79 -7.83 5.56
N GLY A 39 7.81 -6.53 5.29
CA GLY A 39 8.70 -5.88 4.34
C GLY A 39 8.37 -6.17 2.86
N PRO A 40 9.14 -5.58 1.93
CA PRO A 40 8.92 -5.78 0.50
C PRO A 40 9.18 -7.22 0.02
N SER A 41 10.09 -7.97 0.63
CA SER A 41 10.37 -9.37 0.23
C SER A 41 9.14 -10.25 0.32
N TYR A 42 8.31 -10.06 1.36
CA TYR A 42 7.08 -10.81 1.53
C TYR A 42 6.11 -10.66 0.35
N PHE A 43 6.06 -9.50 -0.30
CA PHE A 43 5.22 -9.31 -1.49
C PHE A 43 5.69 -10.21 -2.63
N LYS A 44 7.01 -10.30 -2.86
CA LYS A 44 7.58 -11.21 -3.86
C LYS A 44 7.28 -12.67 -3.51
N ASP A 45 7.42 -13.04 -2.24
CA ASP A 45 7.20 -14.40 -1.76
C ASP A 45 5.74 -14.84 -1.92
N VAL A 46 4.78 -13.93 -1.72
CA VAL A 46 3.34 -14.21 -1.92
C VAL A 46 2.96 -14.21 -3.40
N LEU A 47 3.48 -13.26 -4.19
CA LEU A 47 3.16 -13.13 -5.61
C LEU A 47 3.78 -14.25 -6.46
N GLY A 48 4.82 -14.94 -5.97
CA GLY A 48 5.39 -16.11 -6.62
C GLY A 48 4.34 -17.22 -6.87
N PRO A 49 3.69 -17.77 -5.82
CA PRO A 49 2.63 -18.76 -5.97
C PRO A 49 1.26 -18.16 -6.30
N LEU A 50 1.02 -16.87 -6.01
CA LEU A 50 -0.27 -16.20 -6.22
C LEU A 50 -0.14 -14.98 -7.17
N PRO A 51 0.33 -15.13 -8.42
CA PRO A 51 0.62 -14.00 -9.31
C PRO A 51 -0.61 -13.16 -9.69
N GLN A 52 -1.81 -13.72 -9.52
CA GLN A 52 -3.07 -13.05 -9.82
C GLN A 52 -3.50 -12.04 -8.75
N VAL A 53 -3.03 -12.17 -7.50
CA VAL A 53 -3.51 -11.30 -6.42
C VAL A 53 -2.90 -9.92 -6.53
N ARG A 54 -3.68 -8.89 -6.25
CA ARG A 54 -3.21 -7.50 -6.23
C ARG A 54 -3.00 -7.05 -4.80
N LEU A 55 -1.79 -6.63 -4.45
CA LEU A 55 -1.43 -6.28 -3.07
C LEU A 55 -1.09 -4.80 -2.92
N THR A 56 -1.39 -4.25 -1.75
CA THR A 56 -0.92 -2.92 -1.32
C THR A 56 -0.38 -2.98 0.10
N PRO A 57 0.81 -2.42 0.40
CA PRO A 57 1.29 -2.30 1.77
C PRO A 57 0.58 -1.16 2.48
N THR A 58 0.40 -1.30 3.79
CA THR A 58 0.06 -0.17 4.67
C THR A 58 0.65 -0.42 6.06
N GLY A 59 1.00 0.67 6.75
CA GLY A 59 1.62 0.62 8.08
C GLY A 59 3.13 0.72 7.96
N GLY A 60 3.63 1.94 8.15
CA GLY A 60 5.06 2.29 8.11
C GLY A 60 5.68 2.33 6.70
N VAL A 61 4.88 2.65 5.68
CA VAL A 61 5.41 3.06 4.38
C VAL A 61 5.94 4.49 4.50
N THR A 62 7.16 4.72 4.03
CA THR A 62 7.90 5.99 4.09
C THR A 62 8.54 6.31 2.74
N LEU A 63 9.15 7.49 2.57
CA LEU A 63 9.85 7.84 1.32
C LEU A 63 11.04 6.92 1.04
N GLU A 64 11.67 6.40 2.10
CA GLU A 64 12.86 5.55 1.99
C GLU A 64 12.51 4.15 1.47
N ASN A 65 11.32 3.63 1.80
CA ASN A 65 10.95 2.25 1.47
C ASN A 65 9.84 2.12 0.42
N VAL A 66 9.18 3.22 0.04
CA VAL A 66 8.05 3.19 -0.91
C VAL A 66 8.46 2.57 -2.25
N GLY A 67 9.65 2.89 -2.73
CA GLY A 67 10.16 2.36 -3.99
C GLY A 67 10.36 0.84 -3.96
N ASP A 68 10.79 0.29 -2.84
CA ASP A 68 11.04 -1.14 -2.70
C ASP A 68 9.76 -1.95 -2.72
N PHE A 69 8.68 -1.45 -2.10
CA PHE A 69 7.36 -2.08 -2.17
C PHE A 69 6.81 -2.10 -3.60
N ILE A 70 6.95 -0.98 -4.33
CA ILE A 70 6.51 -0.90 -5.74
C ILE A 70 7.30 -1.91 -6.59
N LYS A 71 8.63 -1.97 -6.45
CA LYS A 71 9.49 -2.95 -7.14
C LYS A 71 9.20 -4.39 -6.74
N ALA A 72 8.64 -4.61 -5.55
CA ALA A 72 8.24 -5.93 -5.08
C ALA A 72 6.87 -6.39 -5.61
N GLY A 73 6.18 -5.57 -6.42
CA GLY A 73 4.91 -5.92 -7.05
C GLY A 73 3.67 -5.31 -6.37
N ALA A 74 3.84 -4.39 -5.41
CA ALA A 74 2.71 -3.62 -4.90
C ALA A 74 2.10 -2.74 -6.00
N ILE A 75 0.78 -2.80 -6.20
CA ILE A 75 0.11 -2.04 -7.26
C ILE A 75 0.01 -0.54 -6.94
N PHE A 76 -0.09 -0.21 -5.65
CA PHE A 76 0.02 1.12 -5.06
C PHE A 76 0.44 0.95 -3.59
N VAL A 77 0.61 2.07 -2.88
CA VAL A 77 0.98 2.08 -1.46
C VAL A 77 -0.03 2.85 -0.62
N GLY A 78 -0.31 2.38 0.59
CA GLY A 78 -1.07 3.11 1.59
C GLY A 78 -0.13 3.85 2.54
N VAL A 79 -0.11 5.19 2.44
CA VAL A 79 0.70 6.06 3.30
C VAL A 79 -0.21 6.78 4.30
N GLY A 80 0.09 6.61 5.59
CA GLY A 80 -0.68 7.18 6.69
C GLY A 80 0.00 8.41 7.30
N GLY A 81 0.31 8.36 8.59
CA GLY A 81 0.90 9.47 9.34
C GLY A 81 2.27 9.96 8.82
N ALA A 82 2.98 9.14 8.03
CA ALA A 82 4.20 9.56 7.35
C ALA A 82 3.96 10.57 6.20
N LEU A 83 2.72 10.70 5.72
CA LEU A 83 2.29 11.75 4.80
C LEU A 83 1.45 12.78 5.53
N VAL A 84 0.34 12.36 6.14
CA VAL A 84 -0.58 13.26 6.87
C VAL A 84 -0.04 13.48 8.30
N ASN A 85 1.05 14.23 8.38
CA ASN A 85 1.70 14.60 9.63
C ASN A 85 0.79 15.53 10.45
N LYS A 86 0.56 15.19 11.72
CA LYS A 86 -0.39 15.92 12.58
C LYS A 86 0.09 17.33 12.90
N GLU A 87 1.40 17.53 13.03
CA GLU A 87 2.01 18.83 13.32
C GLU A 87 1.83 19.80 12.15
N LEU A 88 2.05 19.34 10.91
CA LEU A 88 1.83 20.12 9.69
C LEU A 88 0.36 20.49 9.52
N VAL A 89 -0.55 19.54 9.78
CA VAL A 89 -2.00 19.79 9.71
C VAL A 89 -2.42 20.79 10.78
N ALA A 90 -1.97 20.63 12.03
CA ALA A 90 -2.29 21.56 13.11
C ALA A 90 -1.76 22.98 12.82
N ALA A 91 -0.57 23.08 12.23
CA ALA A 91 0.04 24.34 11.81
C ALA A 91 -0.50 24.89 10.47
N LYS A 92 -1.46 24.21 9.82
CA LYS A 92 -2.00 24.56 8.50
C LYS A 92 -0.92 24.75 7.41
N LYS A 93 0.17 23.99 7.50
CA LYS A 93 1.30 24.03 6.56
C LYS A 93 1.00 23.21 5.31
N TRP A 94 0.04 23.67 4.53
CA TRP A 94 -0.46 22.93 3.35
C TRP A 94 0.59 22.79 2.25
N ASP A 95 1.44 23.79 2.06
CA ASP A 95 2.50 23.76 1.05
C ASP A 95 3.55 22.68 1.37
N GLU A 96 3.92 22.54 2.65
CA GLU A 96 4.85 21.49 3.10
C GLU A 96 4.23 20.09 2.92
N LEU A 97 2.94 19.94 3.22
CA LEU A 97 2.20 18.69 3.01
C LEU A 97 2.10 18.33 1.51
N ALA A 98 1.85 19.33 0.65
CA ALA A 98 1.80 19.16 -0.80
C ALA A 98 3.18 18.79 -1.38
N ALA A 99 4.25 19.44 -0.90
CA ALA A 99 5.62 19.12 -1.27
C ALA A 99 5.98 17.68 -0.88
N LEU A 100 5.60 17.25 0.33
CA LEU A 100 5.79 15.87 0.78
C LEU A 100 5.02 14.86 -0.09
N ALA A 101 3.75 15.14 -0.42
CA ALA A 101 2.97 14.30 -1.33
C ALA A 101 3.63 14.18 -2.70
N ALA A 102 4.16 15.28 -3.25
CA ALA A 102 4.86 15.29 -4.51
C ALA A 102 6.13 14.41 -4.50
N GLN A 103 6.86 14.37 -3.38
CA GLN A 103 8.01 13.49 -3.19
C GLN A 103 7.61 12.01 -3.26
N TYR A 104 6.50 11.60 -2.64
CA TYR A 104 5.99 10.23 -2.75
C TYR A 104 5.63 9.86 -4.19
N ILE A 105 4.96 10.77 -4.92
CA ILE A 105 4.62 10.54 -6.33
C ILE A 105 5.90 10.39 -7.17
N ALA A 106 6.91 11.22 -6.95
CA ALA A 106 8.19 11.13 -7.64
C ALA A 106 8.89 9.80 -7.35
N ALA A 107 8.95 9.37 -6.09
CA ALA A 107 9.56 8.10 -5.68
C ALA A 107 8.85 6.89 -6.32
N VAL A 108 7.50 6.87 -6.32
CA VAL A 108 6.72 5.81 -6.97
C VAL A 108 6.95 5.79 -8.49
N LYS A 109 6.98 6.96 -9.14
CA LYS A 109 7.27 7.06 -10.58
C LYS A 109 8.67 6.54 -10.91
N ALA A 110 9.67 6.87 -10.10
CA ALA A 110 11.03 6.38 -10.29
C ALA A 110 11.12 4.86 -10.12
N ALA A 111 10.37 4.28 -9.19
CA ALA A 111 10.37 2.83 -8.92
C ALA A 111 9.62 1.98 -9.96
N ARG A 112 8.77 2.59 -10.79
CA ARG A 112 8.04 1.90 -11.89
C ARG A 112 8.79 1.87 -13.22
N LYS A 113 9.91 2.59 -13.33
CA LYS A 113 10.80 2.52 -14.49
C LYS A 113 11.63 1.25 -14.43
#